data_AF-A0A2Z2MBB7-F1
#
_entry.id   AF-A0A2Z2MBB7-F1
#
_cell.length_a   1.000
_cell.length_b   1.000
_cell.length_c   1.000
_cell.angle_alpha   90.00
_cell.angle_beta   90.00
_cell.angle_gamma   90.00
#
_symmetry.space_group_name_H-M   'P 1'
#
loop_
_entity.id
_entity.type
_entity.pdbx_description
1 polymer ?
#
loop_
_entity_poly.entity_id
_entity_poly.type
_entity_poly.pdbx_seq_one_letter_code
_entity_poly.pdbx_strand_id
1 'polypeptide(L)'
;MTGPTDEEIRNVIMPLMLSGAKMLDKHCPKCGSPLFEKNGKVFCPVCEYRAKKRMERAKGVEERLLEKLNELAGSLPSDVEVLEKHLSAMEKIIDLIRKYRELEGEK
;
A
#
# COMPACT_ATOMS: atom_id res chain seq x y z
N MET A 1 -13.45 13.08 12.01
CA MET A 1 -12.06 12.89 11.53
C MET A 1 -11.38 11.91 12.45
N THR A 2 -10.79 10.82 11.94
CA THR A 2 -10.00 9.89 12.77
C THR A 2 -8.57 10.44 12.88
N GLY A 3 -8.19 10.78 14.11
CA GLY A 3 -6.84 11.25 14.45
C GLY A 3 -5.74 10.22 14.19
N PRO A 4 -4.48 10.56 14.48
CA PRO A 4 -3.42 9.56 14.58
C PRO A 4 -3.72 8.56 15.69
N THR A 5 -3.37 7.29 15.48
CA THR A 5 -3.45 6.25 16.52
C THR A 5 -2.26 6.34 17.47
N ASP A 6 -2.36 5.72 18.64
CA ASP A 6 -1.25 5.63 19.60
C ASP A 6 0.00 4.99 19.00
N GLU A 7 -0.18 4.00 18.12
CA GLU A 7 0.91 3.38 17.40
C GLU A 7 1.58 4.37 16.43
N GLU A 8 0.81 5.14 15.68
CA GLU A 8 1.33 6.15 14.75
C GLU A 8 2.04 7.29 15.49
N ILE A 9 1.54 7.67 16.67
CA ILE A 9 2.21 8.64 17.53
C ILE A 9 3.58 8.09 17.95
N ARG A 10 3.63 6.87 18.49
CA ARG A 10 4.87 6.25 18.98
C ARG A 10 5.88 5.94 17.87
N ASN A 11 5.43 5.41 16.74
CA ASN A 11 6.31 4.86 15.71
C ASN A 11 6.59 5.81 14.54
N VAL A 12 5.82 6.90 14.40
CA VAL A 12 5.97 7.84 13.28
C VAL A 12 6.26 9.25 13.78
N ILE A 13 5.42 9.78 14.67
CA ILE A 13 5.52 11.17 15.12
C ILE A 13 6.71 11.37 16.07
N MET A 14 6.85 10.53 17.10
CA MET A 14 7.95 10.65 18.07
C MET A 14 9.34 10.57 17.42
N PRO A 15 9.64 9.61 16.52
CA PRO A 15 10.94 9.56 15.84
C PRO A 15 11.22 10.79 14.97
N LEU A 16 10.19 11.38 14.36
CA LEU A 16 10.35 12.59 13.56
C LEU A 16 10.78 13.78 14.42
N MET A 17 10.17 13.96 15.60
CA MET A 17 10.55 14.99 16.56
C MET A 17 12.00 14.80 17.01
N LEU A 18 12.39 13.55 17.33
CA LEU A 18 13.78 13.21 17.69
C LEU A 18 14.77 13.46 16.53
N SER A 19 14.32 13.31 15.28
CA SER A 19 15.13 13.55 14.09
C SER A 19 15.36 15.03 13.74
N GLY A 20 14.87 15.95 14.58
CA GLY A 20 14.96 17.40 14.36
C GLY A 20 13.93 17.96 13.37
N ALA A 21 12.90 17.20 13.00
CA ALA A 21 11.81 17.74 12.19
C ALA A 21 10.96 18.72 13.01
N LYS A 22 10.63 19.88 12.43
CA LYS A 22 9.86 20.93 13.11
C LYS A 22 8.37 20.62 13.02
N MET A 23 7.70 20.49 14.16
CA MET A 23 6.24 20.45 14.21
C MET A 23 5.67 21.86 13.98
N LEU A 24 4.63 21.97 13.15
CA LEU A 24 3.93 23.22 12.86
C LEU A 24 2.65 23.33 13.70
N ASP A 25 2.13 24.54 13.83
CA ASP A 25 0.84 24.85 14.47
C ASP A 25 -0.38 24.42 13.62
N LYS A 26 -0.15 24.03 12.36
CA LYS A 26 -1.16 23.56 11.42
C LYS A 26 -1.37 22.06 11.53
N HIS A 27 -2.63 21.63 11.38
CA HIS A 27 -3.02 20.21 11.39
C HIS A 27 -3.48 19.76 10.01
N CYS A 28 -3.27 18.48 9.72
CA CYS A 28 -3.67 17.88 8.46
C CYS A 28 -5.20 17.79 8.37
N PRO A 29 -5.84 18.33 7.30
CA PRO A 29 -7.28 18.29 7.14
C PRO A 29 -7.84 16.88 6.89
N LYS A 30 -6.97 15.90 6.56
CA LYS A 30 -7.38 14.52 6.29
C LYS A 30 -7.45 13.66 7.56
N CYS A 31 -6.43 13.77 8.42
CA CYS A 31 -6.26 12.86 9.56
C CYS A 31 -6.05 13.57 10.90
N GLY A 32 -6.10 14.90 10.95
CA GLY A 32 -5.96 15.68 12.18
C GLY A 32 -4.59 15.62 12.86
N SER A 33 -3.57 15.00 12.24
CA SER A 33 -2.19 14.98 12.76
C SER A 33 -1.50 16.33 12.52
N PRO A 34 -0.65 16.82 13.43
CA PRO A 34 0.15 18.02 13.19
C PRO A 34 1.02 17.87 11.94
N LEU A 35 1.17 18.96 11.19
CA LEU A 35 2.08 19.01 10.04
C LEU A 35 3.52 19.18 10.53
N PHE A 36 4.44 18.62 9.77
CA PHE A 36 5.87 18.72 10.03
C PHE A 36 6.59 19.38 8.87
N GLU A 37 7.68 20.08 9.18
CA GLU A 37 8.63 20.62 8.23
C GLU A 37 10.01 19.98 8.43
N LYS A 38 10.60 19.48 7.35
CA LYS A 38 11.97 18.99 7.32
C LYS A 38 12.60 19.36 5.98
N ASN A 39 13.80 19.94 6.00
CA ASN A 39 14.51 20.38 4.80
C ASN A 39 13.67 21.31 3.90
N GLY A 40 12.90 22.23 4.50
CA GLY A 40 12.03 23.18 3.79
C GLY A 40 10.76 22.58 3.17
N LYS A 41 10.49 21.28 3.35
CA LYS A 41 9.26 20.62 2.89
C LYS A 41 8.28 20.43 4.04
N VAL A 42 7.05 20.90 3.86
CA VAL A 42 5.91 20.65 4.76
C VAL A 42 5.16 19.38 4.34
N PHE A 43 4.90 18.49 5.28
CA PHE A 43 4.22 17.22 5.02
C PHE A 43 3.40 16.74 6.23
N CYS A 44 2.48 15.80 5.99
CA CYS A 44 1.74 15.12 7.05
C CYS A 44 2.37 13.74 7.28
N PRO A 45 3.01 13.50 8.44
CA PRO A 45 3.78 12.28 8.65
C PRO A 45 2.90 11.02 8.67
N VAL A 46 1.69 11.14 9.19
CA VAL A 46 0.73 10.04 9.29
C VAL A 46 0.14 9.66 7.94
N CYS A 47 -0.23 10.65 7.12
CA CYS A 47 -0.75 10.38 5.78
C CYS A 47 0.32 9.74 4.88
N GLU A 48 1.57 10.22 4.95
CA GLU A 48 2.68 9.62 4.21
C GLU A 48 2.98 8.19 4.70
N TYR A 49 3.02 7.97 6.02
CA TYR A 49 3.21 6.63 6.59
C TYR A 49 2.11 5.65 6.15
N ARG A 50 0.83 6.06 6.23
CA ARG A 50 -0.30 5.23 5.78
C ARG A 50 -0.23 4.97 4.28
N ALA A 51 0.18 5.94 3.47
CA ALA A 51 0.38 5.75 2.03
C ALA A 51 1.48 4.73 1.74
N LYS A 52 2.63 4.86 2.41
CA LYS A 52 3.73 3.90 2.31
C LYS A 52 3.29 2.50 2.73
N LYS A 53 2.60 2.35 3.86
CA LYS A 53 2.03 1.06 4.31
C LYS A 53 1.04 0.46 3.31
N ARG A 54 0.22 1.29 2.65
CA ARG A 54 -0.68 0.82 1.59
C ARG A 54 0.10 0.31 0.37
N MET A 55 1.16 1.01 -0.03
CA MET A 55 2.05 0.58 -1.12
C MET A 55 2.79 -0.72 -0.76
N GLU A 56 3.37 -0.82 0.43
CA GLU A 56 4.02 -2.05 0.91
C GLU A 56 3.05 -3.24 0.93
N ARG A 57 1.79 -3.01 1.36
CA ARG A 57 0.74 -4.04 1.30
C ARG A 57 0.36 -4.37 -0.15
N ALA A 58 0.30 -3.40 -1.05
CA ALA A 58 0.03 -3.62 -2.47
C ALA A 58 1.10 -4.50 -3.12
N LYS A 59 2.40 -4.21 -2.90
CA LYS A 59 3.51 -5.07 -3.33
C LYS A 59 3.38 -6.50 -2.85
N GLY A 60 3.10 -6.69 -1.56
CA GLY A 60 2.88 -8.02 -0.99
C GLY A 60 1.64 -8.73 -1.54
N VAL A 61 0.64 -8.00 -2.04
CA VAL A 61 -0.51 -8.60 -2.72
C VAL A 61 -0.14 -8.99 -4.15
N GLU A 62 0.57 -8.14 -4.89
CA GLU A 62 1.04 -8.48 -6.24
C GLU A 62 1.91 -9.73 -6.26
N GLU A 63 2.89 -9.82 -5.35
CA GLU A 63 3.79 -10.98 -5.24
C GLU A 63 3.00 -12.28 -5.02
N ARG A 64 2.04 -12.26 -4.10
CA ARG A 64 1.17 -13.43 -3.81
C ARG A 64 0.25 -13.78 -4.96
N LEU A 65 -0.21 -12.78 -5.74
CA LEU A 65 -1.02 -13.01 -6.94
C LEU A 65 -0.17 -13.66 -8.05
N LEU A 66 1.09 -13.23 -8.22
CA LEU A 66 2.03 -13.85 -9.16
C LEU A 66 2.36 -15.29 -8.78
N GLU A 67 2.62 -15.55 -7.49
CA GLU A 67 2.78 -16.92 -6.97
C GLU A 67 1.56 -17.79 -7.32
N LYS A 68 0.35 -17.27 -7.06
CA LYS A 68 -0.87 -18.03 -7.34
C LYS A 68 -1.10 -18.28 -8.82
N LEU A 69 -0.75 -17.30 -9.66
CA LEU A 69 -0.81 -17.45 -11.12
C LEU A 69 0.13 -18.56 -11.61
N ASN A 70 1.36 -18.60 -11.07
CA ASN A 70 2.34 -19.65 -11.38
C ASN A 70 1.87 -21.04 -10.93
N GLU A 71 1.27 -21.14 -9.73
CA GLU A 71 0.67 -22.40 -9.26
C GLU A 71 -0.42 -22.92 -10.21
N LEU A 72 -1.34 -22.04 -10.64
CA LEU A 72 -2.42 -22.41 -11.57
C LEU A 72 -1.87 -22.79 -12.94
N ALA A 73 -0.90 -22.05 -13.47
CA ALA A 73 -0.25 -22.35 -14.73
C ALA A 73 0.53 -23.67 -14.70
N GLY A 74 1.14 -24.02 -13.56
CA GLY A 74 1.86 -25.27 -13.37
C GLY A 74 0.96 -26.50 -13.17
N SER A 75 -0.34 -26.30 -12.94
CA SER A 75 -1.31 -27.36 -12.63
C SER A 75 -2.55 -27.30 -13.51
N LEU A 76 -2.37 -27.05 -14.81
CA LEU A 76 -3.49 -26.97 -15.75
C LEU A 76 -4.21 -28.32 -15.87
N PRO A 77 -5.54 -28.36 -15.67
CA PRO A 77 -6.33 -29.57 -15.77
C PRO A 77 -6.54 -29.97 -17.24
N SER A 78 -6.63 -31.29 -17.48
CA SER A 78 -6.95 -31.83 -18.81
C SER A 78 -8.46 -31.81 -19.12
N ASP A 79 -9.30 -31.76 -18.09
CA ASP A 79 -10.75 -31.62 -18.25
C ASP A 79 -11.09 -30.19 -18.69
N VAL A 80 -11.84 -30.07 -19.78
CA VAL A 80 -12.12 -28.78 -20.45
C VAL A 80 -12.97 -27.86 -19.57
N GLU A 81 -13.97 -28.38 -18.85
CA GLU A 81 -14.81 -27.55 -17.97
C GLU A 81 -14.01 -27.04 -16.76
N VAL A 82 -13.10 -27.86 -16.22
CA VAL A 82 -12.22 -27.46 -15.13
C VAL A 82 -11.14 -26.49 -15.63
N LEU A 83 -10.67 -26.65 -16.87
CA LEU A 83 -9.71 -25.77 -17.52
C LEU A 83 -10.29 -24.36 -17.72
N GLU A 84 -11.52 -24.24 -18.21
CA GLU A 84 -12.19 -22.93 -18.34
C GLU A 84 -12.27 -22.18 -17.00
N LYS A 85 -12.56 -22.89 -15.91
CA LYS A 85 -12.58 -22.29 -14.56
C LYS A 85 -11.19 -21.82 -14.13
N HIS A 86 -10.13 -22.57 -14.42
CA HIS A 86 -8.75 -22.17 -14.13
C HIS A 86 -8.36 -20.93 -14.93
N LEU A 87 -8.61 -20.92 -16.24
CA LEU A 87 -8.32 -19.79 -17.11
C LEU A 87 -9.08 -18.53 -16.67
N SER A 88 -10.36 -18.64 -16.29
CA SER A 88 -11.12 -17.52 -15.74
C SER A 88 -10.55 -16.99 -14.43
N ALA A 89 -10.03 -17.86 -13.55
CA ALA A 89 -9.35 -17.42 -12.34
C ALA A 89 -8.03 -16.70 -12.66
N MET A 90 -7.25 -17.23 -13.60
CA MET A 90 -5.99 -16.63 -14.04
C MET A 90 -6.20 -15.25 -14.67
N GLU A 91 -7.22 -15.08 -15.51
CA GLU A 91 -7.59 -13.78 -16.10
C GLU A 91 -7.88 -12.73 -15.02
N LYS A 92 -8.69 -13.09 -14.01
CA LYS A 92 -8.98 -12.21 -12.87
C LYS A 92 -7.74 -11.85 -12.06
N ILE A 93 -6.82 -12.80 -11.88
CA ILE A 93 -5.54 -12.56 -11.19
C ILE A 93 -4.68 -11.57 -11.98
N ILE A 94 -4.56 -11.76 -13.30
CA ILE A 94 -3.83 -10.85 -14.19
C ILE A 94 -4.42 -9.44 -14.13
N ASP A 95 -5.74 -9.30 -14.17
CA ASP A 95 -6.40 -8.00 -14.07
C ASP A 95 -6.17 -7.31 -12.72
N LEU A 96 -6.12 -8.08 -11.62
CA LEU A 96 -5.78 -7.54 -10.31
C LEU A 96 -4.33 -7.06 -10.27
N ILE A 97 -3.39 -7.85 -10.79
CA ILE A 97 -1.96 -7.45 -10.88
C ILE A 97 -1.81 -6.16 -11.66
N ARG A 98 -2.48 -6.03 -12.82
CA ARG A 98 -2.46 -4.80 -13.63
C ARG A 98 -2.94 -3.59 -12.83
N LYS A 99 -4.05 -3.71 -12.10
CA LYS A 99 -4.57 -2.64 -11.23
C LYS A 99 -3.59 -2.27 -10.12
N TYR A 100 -2.90 -3.25 -9.53
CA TYR A 100 -1.89 -2.96 -8.50
C TYR A 100 -0.71 -2.18 -9.07
N ARG A 101 -0.18 -2.57 -10.24
CA ARG A 101 0.90 -1.83 -10.91
C ARG A 101 0.52 -0.38 -11.25
N GLU A 102 -0.71 -0.17 -11.73
CA GLU A 102 -1.23 1.18 -12.01
C GLU A 102 -1.29 2.06 -10.75
N LEU A 103 -1.61 1.48 -9.59
CA LEU A 103 -1.62 2.19 -8.31
C LEU A 103 -0.22 2.54 -7.80
N GLU A 104 0.82 1.79 -8.21
CA GLU A 104 2.22 2.06 -7.86
C GLU A 104 2.86 3.15 -8.73
N GLY A 105 2.17 3.61 -9.78
CA GLY A 105 2.66 4.67 -10.66
C GLY A 105 3.75 4.21 -11.63
N GLU A 106 3.92 2.90 -11.81
CA GLU A 106 4.67 2.34 -12.94
C GLU A 106 3.82 2.51 -14.20
N LYS A 107 4.07 3.60 -14.94
CA LYS A 107 3.64 3.76 -16.33
C LYS A 107 4.67 3.15 -17.27
#